data_AF-A0A5M6CUN8-F1
#
_entry.id   AF-A0A5M6CUN8-F1
#
_cell.length_a   1.000
_cell.length_b   1.000
_cell.length_c   1.000
_cell.angle_alpha   90.00
_cell.angle_beta   90.00
_cell.angle_gamma   90.00
#
_symmetry.space_group_name_H-M   'P 1'
#
loop_
_entity.id
_entity.type
_entity.pdbx_description
1 polymer ?
#
loop_
_entity_poly.entity_id
_entity_poly.type
_entity_poly.pdbx_seq_one_letter_code
_entity_poly.pdbx_strand_id
1 'polypeptide(L)'
;MQVPFSRRSLLAASVAGAACLSTKNVFGESSPDDLQWHDVQDWGVEGRGFEDTKKYFDRLPAAAEGVVRDAVWNLSRHSAGMLVRFRTDATEIHADHAVTSANLAMPHMPATGVSGLDLYATDDEGNWRWVAVSRPTQQHMKVSLVSGLRPGMRDYAVYLPLYNGTESLKIGVAAGARFEPIAPRPDPPIVFYGTSITHGACASRPGMPHPAILGRRLNRPVINLGFSGNGKLEPEVGRFLVELDPCVYVLDCLPNMVADEVATRTGPMVHQLRSAHPDVPIVLVEDRTYADAWIRPSRQQRNESSRQAFRKAHQQLVDAGVDRLFYVDGEAMLASDRDDTTDGSHPSDLGFFHQADALEPVLRKAIGS
;
A
#
# COMPACT_ATOMS: atom_id res chain seq x y z
N MET A 1 -68.50 34.29 17.08
CA MET A 1 -68.25 35.74 16.96
C MET A 1 -67.27 36.13 18.05
N GLN A 2 -66.09 36.62 17.64
CA GLN A 2 -65.05 37.36 18.38
C GLN A 2 -64.30 36.75 19.59
N VAL A 3 -62.97 36.66 19.38
CA VAL A 3 -61.86 36.64 20.35
C VAL A 3 -61.75 38.04 21.04
N PRO A 4 -61.00 38.23 22.15
CA PRO A 4 -59.55 38.42 22.02
C PRO A 4 -58.68 37.80 23.13
N PHE A 5 -57.50 37.33 22.71
CA PHE A 5 -56.33 37.05 23.53
C PHE A 5 -55.63 38.36 23.93
N SER A 6 -55.03 38.39 25.13
CA SER A 6 -54.12 39.46 25.58
C SER A 6 -52.78 38.88 26.02
N ARG A 7 -51.68 39.50 25.55
CA ARG A 7 -50.27 39.19 25.86
C ARG A 7 -49.78 40.07 27.02
N ARG A 8 -49.20 39.46 28.07
CA ARG A 8 -48.11 40.01 28.92
C ARG A 8 -47.32 38.82 29.50
N SER A 9 -46.10 38.57 29.04
CA SER A 9 -44.82 39.08 29.59
C SER A 9 -44.53 38.55 31.00
N LEU A 10 -43.73 37.48 31.09
CA LEU A 10 -43.03 37.06 32.31
C LEU A 10 -41.56 36.85 31.98
N LEU A 11 -40.73 37.73 32.53
CA LEU A 11 -39.28 37.69 32.58
C LEU A 11 -38.93 37.60 34.06
N ALA A 12 -38.27 36.51 34.48
CA ALA A 12 -37.27 36.45 35.56
C ALA A 12 -37.10 34.99 36.02
N ALA A 13 -35.95 34.39 35.73
CA ALA A 13 -35.40 33.31 36.52
C ALA A 13 -33.86 33.33 36.44
N SER A 14 -33.29 33.92 37.49
CA SER A 14 -32.08 33.51 38.21
C SER A 14 -30.94 32.84 37.43
N VAL A 15 -29.85 33.59 37.27
CA VAL A 15 -28.50 33.11 37.00
C VAL A 15 -27.91 32.51 38.28
N ALA A 16 -27.68 31.21 38.30
CA ALA A 16 -26.78 30.55 39.26
C ALA A 16 -25.50 30.16 38.50
N GLY A 17 -24.42 30.88 38.76
CA GLY A 17 -23.11 30.60 38.17
C GLY A 17 -22.49 29.35 38.76
N ALA A 18 -22.42 28.28 37.97
CA ALA A 18 -21.50 27.18 38.21
C ALA A 18 -20.15 27.56 37.59
N ALA A 19 -19.17 27.87 38.43
CA ALA A 19 -17.79 28.03 37.99
C ALA A 19 -17.22 26.65 37.64
N CYS A 20 -17.36 26.24 36.38
CA CYS A 20 -16.56 25.16 35.82
C CYS A 20 -15.12 25.67 35.70
N LEU A 21 -14.26 25.22 36.62
CA LEU A 21 -12.81 25.29 36.45
C LEU A 21 -12.45 24.44 35.22
N SER A 22 -12.36 25.11 34.07
CA SER A 22 -11.72 24.56 32.88
C SER A 22 -10.25 24.38 33.20
N THR A 23 -9.84 23.15 33.50
CA THR A 23 -8.45 22.74 33.39
C THR A 23 -8.10 22.87 31.92
N LYS A 24 -7.43 23.97 31.54
CA LYS A 24 -6.76 24.07 30.26
C LYS A 24 -5.80 22.88 30.16
N ASN A 25 -6.09 21.94 29.27
CA ASN A 25 -5.07 21.01 28.80
C ASN A 25 -3.93 21.87 28.24
N VAL A 26 -2.80 21.89 28.93
CA VAL A 26 -1.57 22.55 28.49
C VAL A 26 -0.87 21.62 27.50
N PHE A 27 -1.53 21.35 26.38
CA PHE A 27 -0.90 20.82 25.19
C PHE A 27 -1.23 21.83 24.09
N GLY A 28 -0.45 22.92 24.03
CA GLY A 28 -0.53 23.84 22.90
C GLY A 28 0.02 23.13 21.68
N GLU A 29 -0.72 23.13 20.57
CA GLU A 29 -0.19 22.71 19.27
C GLU A 29 1.00 23.62 18.91
N SER A 30 2.12 23.05 18.47
CA SER A 30 3.27 23.87 18.06
C SER A 30 2.95 24.64 16.79
N SER A 31 3.43 25.88 16.70
CA SER A 31 3.41 26.64 15.45
C SER A 31 4.32 25.94 14.41
N PRO A 32 4.00 25.99 13.11
CA PRO A 32 4.85 25.43 12.06
C PRO A 32 6.31 25.94 12.03
N ASP A 33 6.57 27.10 12.66
CA ASP A 33 7.88 27.74 12.79
C ASP A 33 8.72 27.18 13.97
N ASP A 34 8.10 26.45 14.90
CA ASP A 34 8.75 25.81 16.06
C ASP A 34 9.07 24.32 15.83
N LEU A 35 8.87 23.84 14.60
CA LEU A 35 9.08 22.46 14.21
C LEU A 35 10.48 22.24 13.63
N GLN A 36 11.13 21.16 14.06
CA GLN A 36 12.30 20.59 13.40
C GLN A 36 11.85 19.66 12.28
N TRP A 37 12.30 19.92 11.05
CA TRP A 37 11.97 19.16 9.85
C TRP A 37 13.12 18.23 9.43
N HIS A 38 12.79 16.97 9.16
CA HIS A 38 13.73 15.92 8.76
C HIS A 38 13.37 15.38 7.38
N ASP A 39 14.27 15.48 6.39
CA ASP A 39 14.03 14.96 5.04
C ASP A 39 14.27 13.45 5.00
N VAL A 40 13.28 12.69 4.54
CA VAL A 40 13.36 11.22 4.58
C VAL A 40 14.45 10.65 3.67
N GLN A 41 14.92 11.45 2.70
CA GLN A 41 16.05 11.07 1.84
C GLN A 41 17.37 11.00 2.63
N ASP A 42 17.48 11.68 3.77
CA ASP A 42 18.70 11.70 4.57
C ASP A 42 19.01 10.35 5.23
N TRP A 43 18.00 9.50 5.45
CA TRP A 43 18.18 8.16 6.03
C TRP A 43 17.65 7.00 5.20
N GLY A 44 16.95 7.29 4.09
CA GLY A 44 16.52 6.29 3.13
C GLY A 44 15.05 5.88 3.26
N VAL A 45 14.53 5.30 2.17
CA VAL A 45 13.15 4.84 2.04
C VAL A 45 13.14 3.34 1.80
N GLU A 46 12.42 2.60 2.65
CA GLU A 46 12.24 1.16 2.52
C GLU A 46 11.23 0.85 1.39
N GLY A 47 11.48 -0.23 0.64
CA GLY A 47 10.63 -0.66 -0.48
C GLY A 47 11.01 -0.08 -1.84
N ARG A 48 12.10 0.69 -1.92
CA ARG A 48 12.79 0.99 -3.19
C ARG A 48 13.53 -0.27 -3.66
N GLY A 49 13.38 -0.61 -4.95
CA GLY A 49 14.10 -1.74 -5.56
C GLY A 49 15.37 -1.34 -6.29
N PHE A 50 15.51 -0.06 -6.66
CA PHE A 50 16.58 0.42 -7.52
C PHE A 50 17.09 1.76 -7.00
N GLU A 51 18.40 1.97 -7.12
CA GLU A 51 19.04 3.24 -6.73
C GLU A 51 19.20 4.21 -7.90
N ASP A 52 19.35 3.70 -9.12
CA ASP A 52 19.54 4.43 -10.36
C ASP A 52 18.21 4.88 -11.00
N THR A 53 17.30 5.42 -10.20
CA THR A 53 15.99 5.88 -10.64
C THR A 53 16.04 7.31 -11.21
N LYS A 54 15.08 7.65 -12.09
CA LYS A 54 15.02 9.00 -12.70
C LYS A 54 14.51 10.06 -11.71
N LYS A 55 13.63 9.70 -10.79
CA LYS A 55 13.39 10.41 -9.53
C LYS A 55 13.53 9.43 -8.37
N TYR A 56 13.92 9.94 -7.22
CA TYR A 56 14.23 9.16 -6.02
C TYR A 56 13.12 8.15 -5.64
N PHE A 57 11.86 8.55 -5.72
CA PHE A 57 10.69 7.72 -5.34
C PHE A 57 10.10 6.86 -6.47
N ASP A 58 10.79 6.70 -7.61
CA ASP A 58 10.33 5.77 -8.64
C ASP A 58 10.58 4.31 -8.24
N ARG A 59 9.78 3.41 -8.80
CA ARG A 59 9.83 1.96 -8.54
C ARG A 59 10.61 1.17 -9.58
N LEU A 60 10.99 1.76 -10.72
CA LEU A 60 11.82 1.15 -11.76
C LEU A 60 13.06 2.03 -12.02
N PRO A 61 14.19 1.43 -12.44
CA PRO A 61 15.41 2.18 -12.73
C PRO A 61 15.20 3.06 -13.97
N ALA A 62 16.02 4.10 -14.12
CA ALA A 62 15.94 5.02 -15.26
C ALA A 62 16.08 4.29 -16.61
N ALA A 63 16.87 3.21 -16.64
CA ALA A 63 17.06 2.36 -17.81
C ALA A 63 15.78 1.65 -18.30
N ALA A 64 14.71 1.62 -17.51
CA ALA A 64 13.43 1.07 -17.93
C ALA A 64 12.66 1.98 -18.91
N GLU A 65 12.95 3.28 -18.94
CA GLU A 65 12.30 4.23 -19.84
C GLU A 65 12.57 3.86 -21.30
N GLY A 66 11.51 3.59 -22.07
CA GLY A 66 11.61 3.13 -23.46
C GLY A 66 11.94 1.64 -23.64
N VAL A 67 12.22 0.91 -22.55
CA VAL A 67 12.34 -0.57 -22.56
C VAL A 67 11.01 -1.21 -22.20
N VAL A 68 10.41 -0.79 -21.09
CA VAL A 68 9.04 -1.21 -20.74
C VAL A 68 8.03 -0.35 -21.50
N ARG A 69 6.80 -0.86 -21.66
CA ARG A 69 5.71 -0.11 -22.27
C ARG A 69 5.47 1.20 -21.50
N ASP A 70 5.12 2.28 -22.19
CA ASP A 70 4.88 3.60 -21.60
C ASP A 70 3.92 3.57 -20.41
N ALA A 71 2.88 2.73 -20.47
CA ALA A 71 1.93 2.58 -19.36
C ALA A 71 2.60 2.00 -18.10
N VAL A 72 3.51 1.02 -18.24
CA VAL A 72 4.28 0.46 -17.11
C VAL A 72 5.24 1.52 -16.57
N TRP A 73 5.97 2.22 -17.45
CA TRP A 73 6.88 3.29 -17.06
C TRP A 73 6.16 4.42 -16.31
N ASN A 74 5.03 4.89 -16.81
CA ASN A 74 4.27 5.95 -16.15
C ASN A 74 3.75 5.51 -14.78
N LEU A 75 3.32 4.26 -14.63
CA LEU A 75 2.87 3.72 -13.36
C LEU A 75 4.03 3.49 -12.38
N SER A 76 5.24 3.18 -12.85
CA SER A 76 6.40 3.02 -11.98
C SER A 76 6.86 4.32 -11.32
N ARG A 77 6.33 5.47 -11.78
CA ARG A 77 6.53 6.79 -11.16
C ARG A 77 5.76 6.98 -9.85
N HIS A 78 4.82 6.09 -9.53
CA HIS A 78 4.11 6.12 -8.25
C HIS A 78 4.95 5.50 -7.12
N SER A 79 4.71 5.90 -5.87
CA SER A 79 5.49 5.47 -4.70
C SER A 79 4.89 4.28 -3.93
N ALA A 80 4.06 3.46 -4.57
CA ALA A 80 3.33 2.38 -3.90
C ALA A 80 4.26 1.37 -3.21
N GLY A 81 3.92 0.99 -1.99
CA GLY A 81 4.67 0.02 -1.18
C GLY A 81 5.89 0.60 -0.46
N MET A 82 6.29 1.84 -0.74
CA MET A 82 7.37 2.50 -0.03
C MET A 82 6.94 2.96 1.36
N LEU A 83 7.87 2.95 2.31
CA LEU A 83 7.69 3.51 3.65
C LEU A 83 8.98 4.10 4.22
N VAL A 84 8.85 4.97 5.21
CA VAL A 84 9.98 5.49 6.00
C VAL A 84 9.77 5.16 7.48
N ARG A 85 10.86 4.98 8.23
CA ARG A 85 10.81 4.69 9.66
C ARG A 85 11.62 5.71 10.45
N PHE A 86 11.18 5.99 11.66
CA PHE A 86 11.88 6.85 12.61
C PHE A 86 11.39 6.55 14.03
N ARG A 87 12.14 6.98 15.03
CA ARG A 87 11.78 6.91 16.44
C ARG A 87 11.75 8.32 17.03
N THR A 88 10.71 8.64 17.80
CA THR A 88 10.58 9.95 18.46
C THR A 88 9.76 9.86 19.74
N ASP A 89 9.97 10.80 20.66
CA ASP A 89 9.14 11.02 21.85
C ASP A 89 8.14 12.18 21.67
N ALA A 90 8.06 12.72 20.45
CA ALA A 90 7.16 13.81 20.11
C ALA A 90 5.69 13.45 20.39
N THR A 91 4.96 14.38 21.00
CA THR A 91 3.52 14.23 21.25
C THR A 91 2.66 14.66 20.05
N GLU A 92 3.29 15.17 19.00
CA GLU A 92 2.68 15.53 17.72
C GLU A 92 3.65 15.24 16.58
N ILE A 93 3.12 14.85 15.43
CA ILE A 93 3.89 14.54 14.23
C ILE A 93 3.25 15.27 13.05
N HIS A 94 4.07 15.98 12.29
CA HIS A 94 3.70 16.73 11.11
C HIS A 94 4.36 16.14 9.87
N ALA A 95 3.80 16.43 8.70
CA ALA A 95 4.39 16.10 7.42
C ALA A 95 4.35 17.30 6.48
N ASP A 96 5.47 17.54 5.81
CA ASP A 96 5.58 18.45 4.66
C ASP A 96 5.83 17.55 3.45
N HIS A 97 4.81 17.35 2.63
CA HIS A 97 4.80 16.35 1.58
C HIS A 97 4.22 16.90 0.28
N ALA A 98 4.89 16.62 -0.82
CA ALA A 98 4.41 16.92 -2.15
C ALA A 98 4.27 15.67 -3.02
N VAL A 99 3.26 15.66 -3.88
CA VAL A 99 3.00 14.61 -4.88
C VAL A 99 3.08 15.14 -6.30
N THR A 100 3.44 14.25 -7.23
CA THR A 100 3.68 14.57 -8.64
C THR A 100 2.44 15.01 -9.41
N SER A 101 1.25 14.48 -9.08
CA SER A 101 0.00 14.69 -9.82
C SER A 101 -1.04 15.46 -9.00
N ALA A 102 -1.76 16.37 -9.65
CA ALA A 102 -2.92 17.07 -9.09
C ALA A 102 -4.18 16.21 -8.97
N ASN A 103 -4.19 15.02 -9.60
CA ASN A 103 -5.28 14.07 -9.47
C ASN A 103 -5.13 13.30 -8.15
N LEU A 104 -5.66 13.89 -7.07
CA LEU A 104 -5.40 13.38 -5.72
C LEU A 104 -6.20 12.14 -5.35
N ALA A 105 -7.29 11.84 -6.06
CA ALA A 105 -8.20 10.73 -5.83
C ALA A 105 -8.66 10.10 -7.17
N MET A 106 -9.29 8.94 -7.09
CA MET A 106 -10.01 8.33 -8.22
C MET A 106 -11.48 8.16 -7.84
N PRO A 107 -12.42 8.03 -8.81
CA PRO A 107 -13.84 7.88 -8.51
C PRO A 107 -14.19 6.72 -7.56
N HIS A 108 -13.34 5.69 -7.53
CA HIS A 108 -13.50 4.45 -6.78
C HIS A 108 -12.39 4.26 -5.72
N MET A 109 -11.50 5.24 -5.52
CA MET A 109 -10.42 5.16 -4.53
C MET A 109 -10.19 6.53 -3.87
N PRO A 110 -10.24 6.60 -2.53
CA PRO A 110 -10.19 7.88 -1.83
C PRO A 110 -8.82 8.56 -1.94
N ALA A 111 -8.79 9.87 -1.73
CA ALA A 111 -7.56 10.66 -1.78
C ALA A 111 -6.49 10.15 -0.80
N THR A 112 -6.93 9.65 0.34
CA THR A 112 -6.07 9.03 1.38
C THR A 112 -5.30 7.82 0.86
N GLY A 113 -5.87 7.02 -0.05
CA GLY A 113 -5.20 5.89 -0.69
C GLY A 113 -4.32 6.33 -1.86
N VAL A 114 -4.86 7.19 -2.72
CA VAL A 114 -4.19 7.60 -3.97
C VAL A 114 -2.95 8.46 -3.69
N SER A 115 -3.08 9.47 -2.82
CA SER A 115 -2.08 10.52 -2.59
C SER A 115 -1.73 10.74 -1.12
N GLY A 116 -2.26 9.92 -0.21
CA GLY A 116 -2.10 10.10 1.23
C GLY A 116 -0.86 9.42 1.79
N LEU A 117 -0.55 9.80 3.03
CA LEU A 117 0.41 9.14 3.91
C LEU A 117 -0.36 8.33 4.95
N ASP A 118 0.20 7.21 5.39
CA ASP A 118 -0.42 6.34 6.40
C ASP A 118 0.57 6.04 7.52
N LEU A 119 0.31 6.64 8.69
CA LEU A 119 1.18 6.60 9.86
C LEU A 119 0.79 5.44 10.77
N TYR A 120 1.79 4.62 11.07
CA TYR A 120 1.74 3.54 12.05
C TYR A 120 2.76 3.79 13.16
N ALA A 121 2.52 3.19 14.31
CA ALA A 121 3.47 3.13 15.42
C ALA A 121 3.46 1.76 16.09
N THR A 122 4.55 1.37 16.75
CA THR A 122 4.58 0.13 17.52
C THR A 122 3.86 0.31 18.86
N ASP A 123 3.02 -0.65 19.24
CA ASP A 123 2.54 -0.78 20.61
C ASP A 123 3.61 -1.37 21.55
N ASP A 124 3.28 -1.53 22.83
CA ASP A 124 4.21 -2.01 23.85
C ASP A 124 4.62 -3.49 23.64
N GLU A 125 3.89 -4.23 22.79
CA GLU A 125 4.19 -5.59 22.37
C GLU A 125 5.04 -5.62 21.07
N GLY A 126 5.36 -4.46 20.50
CA GLY A 126 6.11 -4.33 19.24
C GLY A 126 5.26 -4.49 17.98
N ASN A 127 3.92 -4.56 18.09
CA ASN A 127 3.04 -4.69 16.94
C ASN A 127 2.77 -3.32 16.30
N TRP A 128 2.81 -3.28 14.97
CA TRP A 128 2.44 -2.09 14.21
C TRP A 128 0.93 -1.81 14.30
N ARG A 129 0.56 -0.66 14.87
CA ARG A 129 -0.80 -0.16 14.98
C ARG A 129 -0.99 1.11 14.17
N TRP A 130 -2.16 1.24 13.56
CA TRP A 130 -2.54 2.45 12.83
C TRP A 130 -2.65 3.64 13.79
N VAL A 131 -2.22 4.83 13.34
CA VAL A 131 -2.26 6.07 14.12
C VAL A 131 -3.02 7.16 13.39
N ALA A 132 -2.63 7.47 12.15
CA ALA A 132 -3.20 8.59 11.41
C ALA A 132 -3.02 8.43 9.90
N VAL A 133 -3.73 9.25 9.14
CA VAL A 133 -3.52 9.42 7.70
C VAL A 133 -3.42 10.91 7.37
N SER A 134 -2.64 11.27 6.36
CA SER A 134 -2.83 12.58 5.73
C SER A 134 -4.14 12.57 4.93
N ARG A 135 -4.77 13.74 4.77
CA ARG A 135 -6.04 13.91 4.03
C ARG A 135 -5.81 14.81 2.81
N PRO A 136 -5.40 14.25 1.66
CA PRO A 136 -4.92 15.08 0.57
C PRO A 136 -5.98 15.99 -0.04
N THR A 137 -5.65 17.27 -0.16
CA THR A 137 -6.49 18.29 -0.82
C THR A 137 -5.73 19.15 -1.82
N GLN A 138 -4.39 19.11 -1.78
CA GLN A 138 -3.49 19.85 -2.66
C GLN A 138 -2.27 18.99 -3.01
N GLN A 139 -1.55 19.33 -4.08
CA GLN A 139 -0.33 18.61 -4.48
C GLN A 139 0.79 18.76 -3.46
N HIS A 140 0.88 19.91 -2.79
CA HIS A 140 1.85 20.16 -1.73
C HIS A 140 1.10 20.49 -0.46
N MET A 141 1.46 19.82 0.63
CA MET A 141 0.75 19.91 1.90
C MET A 141 1.73 19.91 3.05
N LYS A 142 1.59 20.89 3.94
CA LYS A 142 2.25 20.95 5.24
C LYS A 142 1.17 20.79 6.32
N VAL A 143 1.08 19.61 6.92
CA VAL A 143 -0.06 19.20 7.77
C VAL A 143 0.40 18.62 9.10
N SER A 144 -0.41 18.82 10.15
CA SER A 144 -0.34 17.96 11.35
C SER A 144 -0.98 16.62 11.00
N LEU A 145 -0.21 15.53 11.11
CA LEU A 145 -0.75 14.18 10.94
C LEU A 145 -1.50 13.75 12.20
N VAL A 146 -0.92 14.02 13.37
CA VAL A 146 -1.48 13.66 14.67
C VAL A 146 -0.92 14.58 15.76
N SER A 147 -1.74 14.86 16.77
CA SER A 147 -1.37 15.54 18.01
C SER A 147 -1.96 14.78 19.22
N GLY A 148 -1.48 15.09 20.43
CA GLY A 148 -1.95 14.45 21.65
C GLY A 148 -1.51 12.99 21.82
N LEU A 149 -0.39 12.60 21.21
CA LEU A 149 0.21 11.28 21.44
C LEU A 149 0.66 11.15 22.89
N ARG A 150 0.59 9.93 23.43
CA ARG A 150 1.14 9.63 24.77
C ARG A 150 2.65 9.88 24.76
N PRO A 151 3.22 10.54 25.79
CA PRO A 151 4.66 10.76 25.89
C PRO A 151 5.46 9.45 25.85
N GLY A 152 6.68 9.53 25.32
CA GLY A 152 7.66 8.44 25.32
C GLY A 152 8.13 8.04 23.93
N MET A 153 9.39 7.60 23.85
CA MET A 153 10.02 7.16 22.60
C MET A 153 9.28 5.98 21.98
N ARG A 154 8.99 6.06 20.69
CA ARG A 154 8.28 5.02 19.94
C ARG A 154 8.72 4.96 18.49
N ASP A 155 8.70 3.76 17.91
CA ASP A 155 8.95 3.54 16.49
C ASP A 155 7.71 3.86 15.68
N TYR A 156 7.90 4.64 14.62
CA TYR A 156 6.89 5.04 13.66
C TYR A 156 7.27 4.57 12.27
N ALA A 157 6.25 4.30 11.46
CA ALA A 157 6.38 4.04 10.03
C ALA A 157 5.36 4.85 9.26
N VAL A 158 5.77 5.50 8.18
CA VAL A 158 4.88 6.24 7.28
C VAL A 158 4.91 5.57 5.92
N TYR A 159 3.80 4.99 5.48
CA TYR A 159 3.64 4.49 4.12
C TYR A 159 3.31 5.63 3.15
N LEU A 160 3.84 5.53 1.94
CA LEU A 160 3.76 6.55 0.89
C LEU A 160 2.58 6.29 -0.07
N PRO A 161 2.14 7.30 -0.86
CA PRO A 161 1.03 7.21 -1.81
C PRO A 161 1.05 5.99 -2.74
N LEU A 162 -0.13 5.41 -2.99
CA LEU A 162 -0.28 4.22 -3.85
C LEU A 162 -0.41 4.58 -5.33
N TYR A 163 -1.21 5.59 -5.68
CA TYR A 163 -1.56 5.92 -7.07
C TYR A 163 -1.11 7.32 -7.48
N ASN A 164 -0.08 7.83 -6.79
CA ASN A 164 0.60 9.08 -7.10
C ASN A 164 2.10 8.92 -6.78
N GLY A 165 2.96 9.69 -7.45
CA GLY A 165 4.37 9.76 -7.12
C GLY A 165 4.62 10.71 -5.96
N THR A 166 5.46 10.31 -5.01
CA THR A 166 6.00 11.25 -4.00
C THR A 166 7.07 12.11 -4.67
N GLU A 167 6.95 13.43 -4.55
CA GLU A 167 7.98 14.38 -4.98
C GLU A 167 8.94 14.71 -3.84
N SER A 168 8.42 14.92 -2.63
CA SER A 168 9.20 15.15 -1.42
C SER A 168 8.42 14.75 -0.18
N LEU A 169 9.13 14.43 0.90
CA LEU A 169 8.55 14.16 2.21
C LEU A 169 9.54 14.57 3.30
N LYS A 170 9.08 15.42 4.21
CA LYS A 170 9.76 15.74 5.46
C LYS A 170 8.85 15.45 6.65
N ILE A 171 9.42 14.89 7.70
CA ILE A 171 8.73 14.67 8.98
C ILE A 171 9.06 15.82 9.93
N GLY A 172 8.03 16.42 10.49
CA GLY A 172 8.14 17.52 11.45
C GLY A 172 7.81 17.06 12.86
N VAL A 173 8.66 17.38 13.82
CA VAL A 173 8.40 17.23 15.25
C VAL A 173 8.75 18.54 15.98
N ALA A 174 8.23 18.76 17.18
CA ALA A 174 8.60 19.93 17.98
C ALA A 174 10.12 19.99 18.20
N ALA A 175 10.74 21.18 18.14
CA ALA A 175 12.20 21.34 18.22
C ALA A 175 12.86 20.80 19.51
N GLY A 176 12.08 20.58 20.58
CA GLY A 176 12.56 19.95 21.82
C GLY A 176 12.40 18.43 21.88
N ALA A 177 11.72 17.82 20.91
CA ALA A 177 11.52 16.38 20.84
C ALA A 177 12.78 15.68 20.29
N ARG A 178 13.02 14.45 20.73
CA ARG A 178 14.07 13.60 20.18
C ARG A 178 13.59 13.00 18.88
N PHE A 179 14.47 12.94 17.88
CA PHE A 179 14.18 12.30 16.60
C PHE A 179 15.38 11.44 16.18
N GLU A 180 15.12 10.15 15.98
CA GLU A 180 16.12 9.15 15.58
C GLU A 180 15.66 8.52 14.26
N PRO A 181 16.33 8.83 13.13
CA PRO A 181 16.04 8.18 11.86
C PRO A 181 16.29 6.67 11.93
N ILE A 182 15.45 5.87 11.29
CA ILE A 182 15.64 4.42 11.16
C ILE A 182 15.84 4.10 9.68
N ALA A 183 17.05 3.68 9.32
CA ALA A 183 17.41 3.31 7.96
C ALA A 183 16.56 2.13 7.44
N PRO A 184 16.36 2.01 6.10
CA PRO A 184 15.74 0.85 5.49
C PRO A 184 16.36 -0.46 5.98
N ARG A 185 15.54 -1.46 6.26
CA ARG A 185 16.05 -2.78 6.66
C ARG A 185 16.85 -3.40 5.49
N PRO A 186 18.03 -3.97 5.75
CA PRO A 186 18.86 -4.60 4.72
C PRO A 186 18.39 -6.02 4.36
N ASP A 187 17.35 -6.53 5.02
CA ASP A 187 16.77 -7.85 4.78
C ASP A 187 16.31 -8.02 3.32
N PRO A 188 16.55 -9.19 2.69
CA PRO A 188 16.05 -9.45 1.34
C PRO A 188 14.51 -9.27 1.26
N PRO A 189 14.01 -8.43 0.33
CA PRO A 189 12.60 -8.08 0.26
C PRO A 189 11.72 -9.21 -0.27
N ILE A 190 10.42 -9.11 -0.02
CA ILE A 190 9.39 -9.78 -0.80
C ILE A 190 9.11 -8.91 -2.02
N VAL A 191 9.34 -9.42 -3.22
CA VAL A 191 9.08 -8.68 -4.47
C VAL A 191 7.74 -9.13 -5.05
N PHE A 192 6.78 -8.22 -5.09
CA PHE A 192 5.52 -8.43 -5.80
C PHE A 192 5.62 -7.84 -7.21
N TYR A 193 5.26 -8.61 -8.23
CA TYR A 193 4.96 -8.10 -9.56
C TYR A 193 3.52 -8.44 -9.89
N GLY A 194 2.72 -7.43 -10.19
CA GLY A 194 1.29 -7.65 -10.32
C GLY A 194 0.48 -6.52 -10.95
N THR A 195 -0.81 -6.52 -10.65
CA THR A 195 -1.82 -5.72 -11.35
C THR A 195 -2.20 -4.43 -10.61
N SER A 196 -3.38 -3.88 -10.88
CA SER A 196 -3.98 -2.79 -10.09
C SER A 196 -4.23 -3.19 -8.64
N ILE A 197 -4.54 -4.47 -8.40
CA ILE A 197 -4.78 -5.01 -7.06
C ILE A 197 -3.49 -4.91 -6.23
N THR A 198 -2.39 -5.45 -6.74
CA THR A 198 -1.06 -5.35 -6.12
C THR A 198 -0.63 -3.90 -5.94
N HIS A 199 -0.89 -3.04 -6.94
CA HIS A 199 -0.60 -1.60 -6.87
C HIS A 199 -1.35 -0.93 -5.69
N GLY A 200 -2.53 -1.44 -5.35
CA GLY A 200 -3.31 -1.05 -4.19
C GLY A 200 -4.71 -0.51 -4.49
N ALA A 201 -5.23 -0.69 -5.70
CA ALA A 201 -6.62 -0.35 -5.99
C ALA A 201 -7.57 -1.40 -5.35
N CYS A 202 -8.49 -1.06 -4.43
CA CYS A 202 -8.91 0.27 -3.97
C CYS A 202 -8.77 0.44 -2.45
N ALA A 203 -7.57 0.21 -1.94
CA ALA A 203 -7.26 0.38 -0.53
C ALA A 203 -7.58 1.81 -0.08
N SER A 204 -8.16 1.93 1.11
CA SER A 204 -8.54 3.25 1.63
C SER A 204 -7.34 4.11 2.00
N ARG A 205 -6.17 3.48 2.23
CA ARG A 205 -4.91 4.12 2.64
C ARG A 205 -3.69 3.22 2.32
N PRO A 206 -2.48 3.78 2.17
CA PRO A 206 -1.27 3.07 1.76
C PRO A 206 -0.88 1.80 2.53
N GLY A 207 -1.23 1.69 3.81
CA GLY A 207 -0.88 0.53 4.63
C GLY A 207 -1.81 -0.68 4.48
N MET A 208 -2.87 -0.58 3.65
CA MET A 208 -3.92 -1.60 3.54
C MET A 208 -3.84 -2.56 2.35
N PRO A 209 -3.16 -2.29 1.22
CA PRO A 209 -2.94 -3.32 0.20
C PRO A 209 -2.26 -4.56 0.78
N HIS A 210 -2.57 -5.74 0.22
CA HIS A 210 -2.02 -7.01 0.70
C HIS A 210 -0.48 -7.02 0.79
N PRO A 211 0.32 -6.39 -0.11
CA PRO A 211 1.77 -6.35 0.07
C PRO A 211 2.19 -5.62 1.35
N ALA A 212 1.53 -4.52 1.71
CA ALA A 212 1.84 -3.75 2.91
C ALA A 212 1.44 -4.51 4.19
N ILE A 213 0.29 -5.20 4.18
CA ILE A 213 -0.14 -6.05 5.30
C ILE A 213 0.88 -7.17 5.53
N LEU A 214 1.25 -7.90 4.46
CA LEU A 214 2.18 -9.01 4.52
C LEU A 214 3.58 -8.57 4.96
N GLY A 215 4.06 -7.40 4.51
CA GLY A 215 5.34 -6.84 4.97
C GLY A 215 5.40 -6.64 6.48
N ARG A 216 4.28 -6.23 7.11
CA ARG A 216 4.19 -6.12 8.58
C ARG A 216 4.11 -7.49 9.25
N ARG A 217 3.25 -8.39 8.77
CA ARG A 217 3.02 -9.72 9.39
C ARG A 217 4.24 -10.65 9.29
N LEU A 218 5.00 -10.54 8.21
CA LEU A 218 6.21 -11.32 7.96
C LEU A 218 7.47 -10.61 8.42
N ASN A 219 7.36 -9.37 8.92
CA ASN A 219 8.47 -8.52 9.29
C ASN A 219 9.57 -8.47 8.21
N ARG A 220 9.18 -8.25 6.95
CA ARG A 220 10.09 -8.17 5.80
C ARG A 220 9.91 -6.87 5.02
N PRO A 221 10.97 -6.35 4.36
CA PRO A 221 10.82 -5.32 3.35
C PRO A 221 9.97 -5.82 2.19
N VAL A 222 9.26 -4.90 1.54
CA VAL A 222 8.39 -5.24 0.40
C VAL A 222 8.68 -4.27 -0.73
N ILE A 223 8.92 -4.82 -1.91
CA ILE A 223 8.96 -4.05 -3.16
C ILE A 223 7.66 -4.34 -3.89
N ASN A 224 6.85 -3.31 -4.12
CA ASN A 224 5.57 -3.42 -4.78
C ASN A 224 5.67 -2.94 -6.24
N LEU A 225 5.83 -3.86 -7.18
CA LEU A 225 5.80 -3.61 -8.63
C LEU A 225 4.42 -3.95 -9.22
N GLY A 226 3.36 -3.49 -8.56
CA GLY A 226 2.02 -3.51 -9.11
C GLY A 226 1.82 -2.42 -10.18
N PHE A 227 1.38 -2.83 -11.38
CA PHE A 227 1.09 -1.93 -12.49
C PHE A 227 -0.37 -2.09 -12.93
N SER A 228 -1.17 -1.05 -12.63
CA SER A 228 -2.61 -0.99 -12.89
C SER A 228 -2.95 -1.30 -14.35
N GLY A 229 -3.69 -2.39 -14.61
CA GLY A 229 -4.03 -2.86 -15.97
C GLY A 229 -2.84 -3.35 -16.82
N ASN A 230 -1.63 -3.39 -16.26
CA ASN A 230 -0.39 -3.52 -17.02
C ASN A 230 0.63 -4.56 -16.52
N GLY A 231 0.45 -5.19 -15.36
CA GLY A 231 1.26 -6.36 -15.00
C GLY A 231 0.83 -7.59 -15.80
N LYS A 232 1.59 -7.99 -16.83
CA LYS A 232 1.23 -9.09 -17.75
C LYS A 232 2.37 -10.07 -18.04
N LEU A 233 3.28 -10.24 -17.08
CA LEU A 233 4.45 -11.13 -17.19
C LEU A 233 5.33 -10.84 -18.42
N GLU A 234 5.50 -9.57 -18.76
CA GLU A 234 6.32 -9.17 -19.89
C GLU A 234 7.82 -9.39 -19.61
N PRO A 235 8.59 -9.97 -20.55
CA PRO A 235 10.02 -10.22 -20.36
C PRO A 235 10.83 -8.92 -20.18
N GLU A 236 10.35 -7.80 -20.71
CA GLU A 236 10.95 -6.47 -20.53
C GLU A 236 10.86 -5.99 -19.07
N VAL A 237 9.80 -6.34 -18.35
CA VAL A 237 9.72 -6.11 -16.90
C VAL A 237 10.57 -7.14 -16.16
N GLY A 238 10.53 -8.41 -16.61
CA GLY A 238 11.35 -9.49 -16.08
C GLY A 238 12.85 -9.17 -16.07
N ARG A 239 13.32 -8.41 -17.07
CA ARG A 239 14.71 -7.91 -17.15
C ARG A 239 15.13 -7.13 -15.91
N PHE A 240 14.23 -6.34 -15.32
CA PHE A 240 14.53 -5.56 -14.12
C PHE A 240 14.24 -6.36 -12.84
N LEU A 241 13.29 -7.30 -12.87
CA LEU A 241 13.04 -8.18 -11.73
C LEU A 241 14.25 -9.04 -11.37
N VAL A 242 14.99 -9.51 -12.37
CA VAL A 242 16.20 -10.34 -12.16
C VAL A 242 17.37 -9.56 -11.56
N GLU A 243 17.35 -8.23 -11.61
CA GLU A 243 18.39 -7.38 -11.00
C GLU A 243 18.19 -7.24 -9.47
N LEU A 244 17.00 -7.55 -8.96
CA LEU A 244 16.68 -7.53 -7.53
C LEU A 244 17.20 -8.79 -6.83
N ASP A 245 17.45 -8.70 -5.51
CA ASP A 245 17.86 -9.82 -4.65
C ASP A 245 16.80 -10.12 -3.56
N PRO A 246 15.65 -10.74 -3.89
CA PRO A 246 14.58 -10.95 -2.94
C PRO A 246 14.64 -12.29 -2.22
N CYS A 247 13.96 -12.38 -1.07
CA CYS A 247 13.71 -13.67 -0.42
C CYS A 247 12.60 -14.49 -1.11
N VAL A 248 11.77 -13.87 -1.95
CA VAL A 248 10.71 -14.51 -2.75
C VAL A 248 10.18 -13.55 -3.82
N TYR A 249 9.88 -14.10 -4.99
CA TYR A 249 9.06 -13.41 -6.01
C TYR A 249 7.60 -13.84 -5.90
N VAL A 250 6.68 -12.87 -5.94
CA VAL A 250 5.24 -13.10 -5.98
C VAL A 250 4.70 -12.57 -7.31
N LEU A 251 4.23 -13.48 -8.18
CA LEU A 251 3.70 -13.18 -9.50
C LEU A 251 2.16 -13.17 -9.43
N ASP A 252 1.59 -11.98 -9.25
CA ASP A 252 0.15 -11.70 -9.11
C ASP A 252 -0.37 -10.89 -10.32
N CYS A 253 -0.16 -11.44 -11.52
CA CYS A 253 -0.44 -10.77 -12.80
C CYS A 253 -1.71 -11.27 -13.51
N LEU A 254 -2.29 -12.40 -13.07
CA LEU A 254 -3.37 -13.07 -13.81
C LEU A 254 -4.59 -12.18 -14.11
N PRO A 255 -5.02 -11.24 -13.23
CA PRO A 255 -6.16 -10.37 -13.52
C PRO A 255 -6.05 -9.55 -14.82
N ASN A 256 -4.85 -9.26 -15.33
CA ASN A 256 -4.64 -8.44 -16.53
C ASN A 256 -4.40 -9.24 -17.82
N MET A 257 -4.29 -10.56 -17.72
CA MET A 257 -3.97 -11.43 -18.85
C MET A 257 -5.19 -12.21 -19.33
N VAL A 258 -5.19 -12.62 -20.59
CA VAL A 258 -6.13 -13.60 -21.15
C VAL A 258 -5.44 -14.94 -21.32
N ALA A 259 -6.20 -16.03 -21.48
CA ALA A 259 -5.70 -17.41 -21.53
C ALA A 259 -4.47 -17.61 -22.46
N ASP A 260 -4.46 -17.01 -23.65
CA ASP A 260 -3.33 -17.12 -24.58
C ASP A 260 -2.07 -16.40 -24.07
N GLU A 261 -2.21 -15.21 -23.47
CA GLU A 261 -1.09 -14.50 -22.83
C GLU A 261 -0.56 -15.31 -21.64
N VAL A 262 -1.46 -15.89 -20.84
CA VAL A 262 -1.11 -16.74 -19.69
C VAL A 262 -0.29 -17.94 -20.12
N ALA A 263 -0.77 -18.67 -21.13
CA ALA A 263 -0.12 -19.87 -21.65
C ALA A 263 1.25 -19.57 -22.25
N THR A 264 1.42 -18.38 -22.86
CA THR A 264 2.67 -18.00 -23.54
C THR A 264 3.68 -17.31 -22.65
N ARG A 265 3.28 -16.65 -21.55
CA ARG A 265 4.19 -15.81 -20.74
C ARG A 265 4.54 -16.37 -19.36
N THR A 266 3.69 -17.22 -18.77
CA THR A 266 3.94 -17.74 -17.42
C THR A 266 5.24 -18.55 -17.35
N GLY A 267 5.40 -19.52 -18.24
CA GLY A 267 6.61 -20.35 -18.30
C GLY A 267 7.89 -19.53 -18.54
N PRO A 268 7.95 -18.70 -19.59
CA PRO A 268 9.11 -17.85 -19.86
C PRO A 268 9.51 -16.93 -18.70
N MET A 269 8.54 -16.30 -18.02
CA MET A 269 8.85 -15.46 -16.86
C MET A 269 9.47 -16.27 -15.72
N VAL A 270 8.89 -17.44 -15.39
CA VAL A 270 9.44 -18.31 -14.33
C VAL A 270 10.85 -18.78 -14.68
N HIS A 271 11.09 -19.18 -15.93
CA HIS A 271 12.43 -19.57 -16.37
C HIS A 271 13.42 -18.39 -16.38
N GLN A 272 12.99 -17.18 -16.74
CA GLN A 272 13.82 -15.98 -16.68
C GLN A 272 14.27 -15.69 -15.25
N LEU A 273 13.34 -15.68 -14.29
CA LEU A 273 13.66 -15.49 -12.87
C LEU A 273 14.55 -16.61 -12.34
N ARG A 274 14.22 -17.87 -12.65
CA ARG A 274 14.98 -19.02 -12.18
C ARG A 274 16.40 -19.08 -12.77
N SER A 275 16.60 -18.59 -13.98
CA SER A 275 17.93 -18.52 -14.61
C SER A 275 18.85 -17.52 -13.91
N ALA A 276 18.32 -16.40 -13.42
CA ALA A 276 19.07 -15.41 -12.67
C ALA A 276 19.22 -15.78 -11.19
N HIS A 277 18.16 -16.37 -10.62
CA HIS A 277 18.04 -16.69 -9.20
C HIS A 277 17.64 -18.16 -9.02
N PRO A 278 18.59 -19.11 -9.03
CA PRO A 278 18.30 -20.54 -8.99
C PRO A 278 17.52 -21.00 -7.75
N ASP A 279 17.71 -20.34 -6.60
CA ASP A 279 17.19 -20.80 -5.31
C ASP A 279 16.06 -19.93 -4.74
N VAL A 280 15.79 -18.75 -5.31
CA VAL A 280 14.77 -17.84 -4.79
C VAL A 280 13.36 -18.42 -5.04
N PRO A 281 12.52 -18.62 -4.01
CA PRO A 281 11.14 -19.06 -4.20
C PRO A 281 10.36 -18.18 -5.18
N ILE A 282 9.50 -18.82 -5.98
CA ILE A 282 8.55 -18.12 -6.85
C ILE A 282 7.14 -18.56 -6.45
N VAL A 283 6.28 -17.60 -6.11
CA VAL A 283 4.87 -17.82 -5.78
C VAL A 283 4.02 -17.35 -6.96
N LEU A 284 3.28 -18.26 -7.57
CA LEU A 284 2.28 -17.98 -8.59
C LEU A 284 0.92 -17.74 -7.92
N VAL A 285 0.31 -16.59 -8.19
CA VAL A 285 -0.97 -16.21 -7.60
C VAL A 285 -2.06 -16.25 -8.67
N GLU A 286 -3.04 -17.10 -8.48
CA GLU A 286 -4.18 -17.22 -9.39
C GLU A 286 -5.16 -16.04 -9.19
N ASP A 287 -5.75 -15.57 -10.29
CA ASP A 287 -6.81 -14.56 -10.26
C ASP A 287 -8.01 -15.07 -9.46
N ARG A 288 -8.56 -14.17 -8.66
CA ARG A 288 -9.78 -14.40 -7.90
C ARG A 288 -11.01 -14.37 -8.79
N THR A 289 -12.09 -15.00 -8.36
CA THR A 289 -13.37 -14.95 -9.07
C THR A 289 -13.97 -13.54 -9.00
N TYR A 290 -14.31 -12.93 -10.14
CA TYR A 290 -14.99 -11.63 -10.15
C TYR A 290 -16.29 -11.67 -9.34
N ALA A 291 -16.58 -10.62 -8.56
CA ALA A 291 -17.76 -10.59 -7.69
C ALA A 291 -19.06 -10.73 -8.48
N ASP A 292 -19.11 -10.18 -9.69
CA ASP A 292 -20.26 -10.19 -10.59
C ASP A 292 -20.25 -11.35 -11.60
N ALA A 293 -19.31 -12.31 -11.48
CA ALA A 293 -19.19 -13.42 -12.43
C ALA A 293 -20.46 -14.28 -12.51
N TRP A 294 -21.15 -14.47 -11.39
CA TRP A 294 -22.35 -15.31 -11.30
C TRP A 294 -23.52 -14.84 -12.18
N ILE A 295 -23.58 -13.55 -12.53
CA ILE A 295 -24.61 -12.97 -13.39
C ILE A 295 -24.06 -12.47 -14.74
N ARG A 296 -22.73 -12.51 -14.93
CA ARG A 296 -22.05 -12.04 -16.15
C ARG A 296 -21.27 -13.17 -16.80
N PRO A 297 -21.91 -13.99 -17.66
CA PRO A 297 -21.28 -15.15 -18.28
C PRO A 297 -19.97 -14.85 -19.02
N SER A 298 -19.86 -13.69 -19.67
CA SER A 298 -18.62 -13.30 -20.36
C SER A 298 -17.45 -13.06 -19.39
N ARG A 299 -17.71 -12.48 -18.21
CA ARG A 299 -16.68 -12.30 -17.17
C ARG A 299 -16.30 -13.62 -16.54
N GLN A 300 -17.28 -14.47 -16.25
CA GLN A 300 -17.06 -15.82 -15.74
C GLN A 300 -16.17 -16.61 -16.71
N GLN A 301 -16.53 -16.65 -18.00
CA GLN A 301 -15.78 -17.39 -19.02
C GLN A 301 -14.35 -16.86 -19.19
N ARG A 302 -14.16 -15.53 -19.17
CA ARG A 302 -12.82 -14.92 -19.26
C ARG A 302 -11.95 -15.30 -18.07
N ASN A 303 -12.49 -15.20 -16.86
CA ASN A 303 -11.75 -15.52 -15.62
C ASN A 303 -11.43 -17.02 -15.58
N GLU A 304 -12.41 -17.89 -15.79
CA GLU A 304 -12.24 -19.35 -15.77
C GLU A 304 -11.22 -19.82 -16.81
N SER A 305 -11.28 -19.33 -18.05
CA SER A 305 -10.30 -19.72 -19.08
C SER A 305 -8.87 -19.27 -18.74
N SER A 306 -8.71 -18.11 -18.12
CA SER A 306 -7.40 -17.62 -17.67
C SER A 306 -6.86 -18.43 -16.49
N ARG A 307 -7.73 -18.78 -15.52
CA ARG A 307 -7.41 -19.66 -14.39
C ARG A 307 -6.99 -21.05 -14.85
N GLN A 308 -7.74 -21.65 -15.79
CA GLN A 308 -7.41 -22.94 -16.39
C GLN A 308 -6.05 -22.93 -17.10
N ALA A 309 -5.79 -21.89 -17.91
CA ALA A 309 -4.49 -21.73 -18.56
C ALA A 309 -3.34 -21.58 -17.54
N PHE A 310 -3.58 -20.87 -16.43
CA PHE A 310 -2.58 -20.66 -15.39
C PHE A 310 -2.25 -21.95 -14.62
N ARG A 311 -3.26 -22.73 -14.24
CA ARG A 311 -3.07 -24.06 -13.63
C ARG A 311 -2.31 -25.00 -14.56
N LYS A 312 -2.64 -24.98 -15.86
CA LYS A 312 -1.91 -25.77 -16.87
C LYS A 312 -0.45 -25.35 -16.97
N ALA A 313 -0.16 -24.06 -17.02
CA ALA A 313 1.22 -23.55 -17.07
C ALA A 313 2.00 -23.91 -15.79
N HIS A 314 1.38 -23.79 -14.61
CA HIS A 314 1.98 -24.23 -13.35
C HIS A 314 2.28 -25.74 -13.38
N GLN A 315 1.34 -26.58 -13.81
CA GLN A 315 1.56 -28.02 -13.90
C GLN A 315 2.72 -28.35 -14.86
N GLN A 316 2.79 -27.68 -16.01
CA GLN A 316 3.89 -27.86 -16.97
C GLN A 316 5.25 -27.50 -16.37
N LEU A 317 5.32 -26.45 -15.53
CA LEU A 317 6.55 -26.07 -14.83
C LEU A 317 6.95 -27.10 -13.76
N VAL A 318 5.97 -27.62 -13.02
CA VAL A 318 6.19 -28.70 -12.04
C VAL A 318 6.67 -29.98 -12.73
N ASP A 319 6.03 -30.38 -13.83
CA ASP A 319 6.41 -31.56 -14.63
C ASP A 319 7.81 -31.41 -15.26
N ALA A 320 8.21 -30.17 -15.58
CA ALA A 320 9.55 -29.83 -16.04
C ALA A 320 10.60 -29.75 -14.92
N GLY A 321 10.21 -30.00 -13.65
CA GLY A 321 11.12 -30.03 -12.51
C GLY A 321 11.54 -28.65 -11.98
N VAL A 322 10.74 -27.60 -12.20
CA VAL A 322 11.02 -26.28 -11.61
C VAL A 322 10.82 -26.34 -10.10
N ASP A 323 11.91 -26.24 -9.36
CA ASP A 323 11.89 -26.31 -7.89
C ASP A 323 11.51 -24.97 -7.23
N ARG A 324 11.08 -25.05 -5.97
CA ARG A 324 10.68 -23.92 -5.11
C ARG A 324 9.62 -23.03 -5.77
N LEU A 325 8.75 -23.66 -6.55
CA LEU A 325 7.57 -23.05 -7.17
C LEU A 325 6.35 -23.33 -6.29
N PHE A 326 5.69 -22.27 -5.86
CA PHE A 326 4.52 -22.30 -5.01
C PHE A 326 3.31 -21.73 -5.74
N TYR A 327 2.12 -22.12 -5.31
CA TYR A 327 0.87 -21.72 -5.95
C TYR A 327 -0.15 -21.31 -4.90
N VAL A 328 -0.88 -20.23 -5.17
CA VAL A 328 -2.00 -19.74 -4.36
C VAL A 328 -3.26 -19.82 -5.23
N ASP A 329 -4.25 -20.57 -4.75
CA ASP A 329 -5.56 -20.67 -5.40
C ASP A 329 -6.35 -19.35 -5.25
N GLY A 330 -6.99 -18.92 -6.33
CA GLY A 330 -7.65 -17.62 -6.38
C GLY A 330 -8.98 -17.56 -5.62
N GLU A 331 -9.58 -18.69 -5.27
CA GLU A 331 -10.91 -18.71 -4.64
C GLU A 331 -10.86 -18.26 -3.18
N ALA A 332 -9.76 -18.54 -2.49
CA ALA A 332 -9.53 -18.12 -1.10
C ALA A 332 -9.17 -16.63 -0.96
N MET A 333 -8.95 -15.92 -2.08
CA MET A 333 -8.47 -14.53 -2.08
C MET A 333 -9.56 -13.51 -1.74
N LEU A 334 -10.84 -13.91 -1.76
CA LEU A 334 -11.99 -13.08 -1.39
C LEU A 334 -13.06 -13.90 -0.66
N ALA A 335 -13.89 -13.24 0.14
CA ALA A 335 -15.04 -13.83 0.81
C ALA A 335 -16.08 -14.36 -0.20
N SER A 336 -16.88 -15.35 0.22
CA SER A 336 -17.87 -16.00 -0.65
C SER A 336 -19.02 -15.07 -1.06
N ASP A 337 -19.37 -14.09 -0.23
CA ASP A 337 -20.44 -13.10 -0.51
C ASP A 337 -19.98 -11.95 -1.42
N ARG A 338 -18.65 -11.75 -1.56
CA ARG A 338 -18.00 -10.77 -2.45
C ARG A 338 -18.22 -9.30 -2.09
N ASP A 339 -18.72 -9.03 -0.88
CA ASP A 339 -18.86 -7.68 -0.32
C ASP A 339 -17.50 -7.03 0.01
N ASP A 340 -16.43 -7.79 -0.13
CA ASP A 340 -15.05 -7.38 0.08
C ASP A 340 -14.38 -6.81 -1.18
N THR A 341 -15.18 -6.35 -2.15
CA THR A 341 -14.72 -5.63 -3.36
C THR A 341 -15.39 -4.26 -3.51
N THR A 342 -14.69 -3.30 -4.12
CA THR A 342 -15.19 -1.95 -4.36
C THR A 342 -16.04 -1.85 -5.63
N ASP A 343 -15.64 -2.53 -6.70
CA ASP A 343 -16.26 -2.42 -8.03
C ASP A 343 -16.47 -3.80 -8.70
N GLY A 344 -16.49 -4.84 -7.88
CA GLY A 344 -16.52 -6.23 -8.33
C GLY A 344 -15.20 -6.74 -8.91
N SER A 345 -14.21 -5.86 -9.09
CA SER A 345 -12.85 -6.22 -9.51
C SER A 345 -11.80 -5.99 -8.41
N HIS A 346 -11.77 -4.80 -7.84
CA HIS A 346 -10.74 -4.36 -6.91
C HIS A 346 -11.16 -4.67 -5.47
N PRO A 347 -10.30 -5.30 -4.65
CA PRO A 347 -10.59 -5.50 -3.24
C PRO A 347 -10.78 -4.17 -2.51
N SER A 348 -11.71 -4.17 -1.55
CA SER A 348 -11.72 -3.17 -0.48
C SER A 348 -10.65 -3.52 0.57
N ASP A 349 -10.55 -2.74 1.65
CA ASP A 349 -9.66 -3.06 2.77
C ASP A 349 -9.91 -4.46 3.36
N LEU A 350 -11.18 -4.89 3.41
CA LEU A 350 -11.56 -6.23 3.86
C LEU A 350 -11.02 -7.30 2.89
N GLY A 351 -11.17 -7.07 1.58
CA GLY A 351 -10.70 -8.02 0.58
C GLY A 351 -9.18 -8.11 0.56
N PHE A 352 -8.47 -6.99 0.74
CA PHE A 352 -7.01 -7.02 0.91
C PHE A 352 -6.57 -7.77 2.15
N PHE A 353 -7.33 -7.71 3.24
CA PHE A 353 -7.06 -8.50 4.43
C PHE A 353 -7.22 -10.00 4.16
N HIS A 354 -8.28 -10.42 3.46
CA HIS A 354 -8.45 -11.81 3.02
C HIS A 354 -7.34 -12.27 2.07
N GLN A 355 -6.92 -11.41 1.13
CA GLN A 355 -5.78 -11.72 0.27
C GLN A 355 -4.50 -11.95 1.08
N ALA A 356 -4.24 -11.12 2.09
CA ALA A 356 -3.10 -11.32 2.97
C ALA A 356 -3.22 -12.64 3.76
N ASP A 357 -4.41 -12.99 4.27
CA ASP A 357 -4.65 -14.26 4.96
C ASP A 357 -4.42 -15.48 4.04
N ALA A 358 -4.80 -15.40 2.77
CA ALA A 358 -4.59 -16.47 1.80
C ALA A 358 -3.12 -16.62 1.37
N LEU A 359 -2.41 -15.50 1.20
CA LEU A 359 -1.01 -15.47 0.78
C LEU A 359 -0.03 -15.86 1.90
N GLU A 360 -0.31 -15.47 3.14
CA GLU A 360 0.63 -15.58 4.25
C GLU A 360 1.16 -17.00 4.51
N PRO A 361 0.33 -18.06 4.58
CA PRO A 361 0.82 -19.42 4.83
C PRO A 361 1.79 -19.91 3.74
N VAL A 362 1.51 -19.54 2.48
CA VAL A 362 2.35 -19.92 1.34
C VAL A 362 3.67 -19.15 1.38
N LEU A 363 3.63 -17.85 1.69
CA LEU A 363 4.84 -17.04 1.82
C LEU A 363 5.73 -17.50 2.98
N ARG A 364 5.15 -17.80 4.16
CA ARG A 364 5.87 -18.36 5.30
C ARG A 364 6.61 -19.65 4.93
N LYS A 365 5.91 -20.55 4.22
CA LYS A 365 6.49 -21.78 3.69
C LYS A 365 7.61 -21.50 2.68
N ALA A 366 7.42 -20.54 1.78
CA ALA A 366 8.38 -20.18 0.74
C ALA A 366 9.69 -19.62 1.33
N ILE A 367 9.58 -18.68 2.26
CA ILE A 367 10.74 -18.00 2.87
C ILE A 367 11.33 -18.75 4.08
N GLY A 368 10.66 -19.79 4.57
CA GLY A 368 11.12 -20.62 5.69
C GLY A 368 10.97 -19.97 7.07
N SER A 369 9.88 -19.23 7.31
CA SER A 369 9.63 -18.46 8.55
C SER A 369 8.38 -18.86 9.32
#